data_AF-A0AAJ6XFS7-F1
#
_entry.id   AF-A0AAJ6XFS7-F1
#
_cell.length_a   1.000
_cell.length_b   1.000
_cell.length_c   1.000
_cell.angle_alpha   90.00
_cell.angle_beta   90.00
_cell.angle_gamma   90.00
#
_symmetry.space_group_name_H-M   'P 1'
#
loop_
_entity.id
_entity.type
_entity.pdbx_description
1 polymer ?
#
loop_
_entity_poly.entity_id
_entity_poly.type
_entity_poly.pdbx_seq_one_letter_code
_entity_poly.pdbx_strand_id
1 'polypeptide(L)'
;MVLMMIQQHHHRHHQHQHQQTSTALPPHPVPLSTSAHRSPATPSHTQSQPPLPLAPLSSSSHRPPPPALDHVISPIASAAHHSADPAPTLARVRLSDISPYDGAPGGPYVRAVDALSGSLMRHNAAVIELGSDEASLMRCGLEAARLYFRSRSQNGVVKGCSGRGVYMYRAGRPVEDWDSSPPCMAEIFRCMGKAARSALCAIARHLRLRSDVFNQLLDDTPLPAGEVSSSVLVATYSHTSLQNGKGAIGAGKPAANGEVEKGLLTLISSDSPGLQVCDPNGRWYLADCGSAPVDLLLITGKTLGHTTAGLRPAASYRAAPDFSSGTNSGGRTSLVFRLMPQGNAILDCSPIAAAGHVIPQRYVPISVSQFMDDLSAEEDAVCNQPNNTYVAQNDTNKEPSLRSVLSDPLSGAFLEDAMFVSCGHSFGGLMLRRVIDMSRCTLCNAEIEAGSLVPNYALRAAASAVKNEDDRRLFHNATLRKRRKEMCDHTDSMKKRPHGENGDIVADDGLHRGVQYPFAVNEKVVIKGNRRTPEKFVGKEAIITSQCLNGWYLLKIIGSGENVRLQYRSLRKILNSEAIEDRCASQPIQNSS
;
A
#
# COMPACT_ATOMS: atom_id res chain seq x y z
N MET A 1 43.28 30.83 -18.04
CA MET A 1 44.72 30.97 -18.36
C MET A 1 45.46 29.98 -17.46
N VAL A 2 45.96 28.91 -18.08
CA VAL A 2 46.92 27.87 -17.61
C VAL A 2 46.49 27.00 -16.42
N LEU A 3 46.01 25.75 -16.58
CA LEU A 3 46.60 24.45 -17.00
C LEU A 3 47.41 23.67 -15.92
N MET A 4 46.90 22.46 -15.64
CA MET A 4 47.58 21.16 -15.48
C MET A 4 48.58 20.91 -14.32
N MET A 5 48.31 19.84 -13.56
CA MET A 5 49.21 18.67 -13.51
C MET A 5 48.46 17.39 -13.07
N ILE A 6 48.55 16.37 -13.94
CA ILE A 6 48.19 14.97 -13.72
C ILE A 6 49.51 14.22 -13.45
N GLN A 7 49.48 13.21 -12.58
CA GLN A 7 49.94 11.81 -12.84
C GLN A 7 50.84 11.13 -11.79
N GLN A 8 50.29 10.02 -11.27
CA GLN A 8 50.89 8.70 -10.97
C GLN A 8 52.04 8.52 -9.96
N HIS A 9 51.79 7.64 -8.98
CA HIS A 9 52.66 6.48 -8.76
C HIS A 9 51.85 5.27 -8.26
N HIS A 10 51.92 4.18 -9.02
CA HIS A 10 51.54 2.82 -8.65
C HIS A 10 52.75 2.12 -8.04
N HIS A 11 52.62 1.47 -6.87
CA HIS A 11 53.22 0.14 -6.63
C HIS A 11 52.71 -0.54 -5.35
N ARG A 12 52.16 -1.75 -5.55
CA ARG A 12 52.34 -2.99 -4.77
C ARG A 12 52.51 -2.87 -3.24
N HIS A 13 51.61 -3.51 -2.49
CA HIS A 13 52.03 -4.57 -1.58
C HIS A 13 50.91 -5.61 -1.35
N HIS A 14 51.29 -6.87 -1.56
CA HIS A 14 50.51 -8.08 -1.35
C HIS A 14 50.20 -8.33 0.13
N GLN A 15 49.01 -8.89 0.34
CA GLN A 15 48.69 -10.00 1.25
C GLN A 15 49.79 -10.45 2.22
N HIS A 16 49.48 -10.40 3.52
CA HIS A 16 49.67 -11.58 4.36
C HIS A 16 48.50 -11.75 5.33
N GLN A 17 47.76 -12.82 5.06
CA GLN A 17 46.75 -13.44 5.89
C GLN A 17 47.50 -14.24 6.97
N HIS A 18 47.26 -13.97 8.26
CA HIS A 18 47.58 -14.94 9.29
C HIS A 18 46.36 -15.21 10.17
N GLN A 19 46.09 -16.49 10.23
CA GLN A 19 44.98 -17.19 10.84
C GLN A 19 45.43 -17.53 12.27
N GLN A 20 44.69 -17.08 13.29
CA GLN A 20 44.72 -17.71 14.60
C GLN A 20 43.30 -17.89 15.11
N THR A 21 42.92 -19.17 15.12
CA THR A 21 41.83 -19.79 15.86
C THR A 21 42.01 -19.59 17.37
N SER A 22 40.94 -19.28 18.10
CA SER A 22 40.78 -19.76 19.47
C SER A 22 39.31 -19.87 19.86
N THR A 23 39.07 -20.96 20.58
CA THR A 23 37.84 -21.65 20.94
C THR A 23 37.02 -20.97 22.03
N ALA A 24 35.71 -21.23 22.00
CA ALA A 24 34.72 -20.90 23.01
C ALA A 24 34.91 -21.63 24.35
N LEU A 25 34.34 -21.08 25.44
CA LEU A 25 33.58 -21.75 26.53
C LEU A 25 32.94 -20.67 27.47
N PRO A 26 31.92 -21.01 28.29
CA PRO A 26 30.75 -20.17 28.60
C PRO A 26 30.66 -19.78 30.12
N PRO A 27 29.54 -19.24 30.64
CA PRO A 27 29.52 -18.34 31.81
C PRO A 27 29.32 -19.07 33.15
N HIS A 28 29.69 -18.40 34.25
CA HIS A 28 29.35 -18.83 35.61
C HIS A 28 28.62 -17.75 36.45
N PRO A 29 27.74 -18.17 37.40
CA PRO A 29 26.70 -17.35 38.02
C PRO A 29 26.91 -17.13 39.54
N VAL A 30 26.26 -16.12 40.14
CA VAL A 30 26.01 -16.07 41.61
C VAL A 30 24.85 -15.09 41.94
N PRO A 31 24.18 -15.14 43.12
CA PRO A 31 22.94 -15.89 43.29
C PRO A 31 21.77 -15.05 43.86
N LEU A 32 20.55 -15.62 43.79
CA LEU A 32 19.40 -15.18 44.60
C LEU A 32 19.53 -15.65 46.05
N SER A 33 19.02 -14.85 46.99
CA SER A 33 18.64 -15.29 48.33
C SER A 33 17.24 -14.77 48.66
N THR A 34 16.41 -15.68 49.14
CA THR A 34 15.00 -15.56 49.50
C THR A 34 14.82 -15.30 51.00
N SER A 35 13.62 -14.79 51.34
CA SER A 35 12.87 -14.90 52.61
C SER A 35 12.55 -13.53 53.24
N ALA A 36 11.50 -13.33 54.03
CA ALA A 36 10.11 -13.79 54.04
C ALA A 36 9.39 -12.94 55.13
N HIS A 37 8.07 -12.86 55.07
CA HIS A 37 7.11 -12.58 56.15
C HIS A 37 6.76 -11.15 56.61
N ARG A 38 5.42 -10.99 56.72
CA ARG A 38 4.59 -10.26 57.71
C ARG A 38 4.17 -8.80 57.45
N SER A 39 2.89 -8.66 57.08
CA SER A 39 1.94 -7.54 57.32
C SER A 39 1.63 -7.37 58.83
N PRO A 40 0.67 -6.53 59.30
CA PRO A 40 0.11 -5.23 58.85
C PRO A 40 0.03 -4.17 60.00
N ALA A 41 -0.31 -2.88 59.74
CA ALA A 41 -1.10 -1.99 60.65
C ALA A 41 -1.23 -0.52 60.15
N THR A 42 -2.47 -0.02 60.17
CA THR A 42 -2.95 1.39 60.17
C THR A 42 -3.11 1.90 61.64
N PRO A 43 -3.75 3.05 61.98
CA PRO A 43 -3.58 4.49 61.64
C PRO A 43 -3.50 5.42 62.91
N SER A 44 -3.22 6.74 62.78
CA SER A 44 -3.67 7.89 63.65
C SER A 44 -2.90 9.19 63.31
N HIS A 45 -3.53 10.33 62.92
CA HIS A 45 -4.12 11.44 63.73
C HIS A 45 -3.06 12.17 64.62
N THR A 46 -2.85 13.51 64.71
CA THR A 46 -3.68 14.73 64.48
C THR A 46 -2.81 16.03 64.55
N GLN A 47 -3.37 17.17 64.06
CA GLN A 47 -3.16 18.60 64.44
C GLN A 47 -1.86 19.32 63.97
N SER A 48 -1.84 20.57 63.51
CA SER A 48 -2.74 21.74 63.62
C SER A 48 -2.44 22.84 62.57
N GLN A 49 -3.47 23.47 62.00
CA GLN A 49 -3.52 24.77 61.29
C GLN A 49 -3.48 25.96 62.31
N PRO A 50 -3.49 27.30 62.00
CA PRO A 50 -4.23 27.97 60.90
C PRO A 50 -3.62 29.35 60.40
N PRO A 51 -4.36 30.35 59.83
CA PRO A 51 -4.30 30.72 58.39
C PRO A 51 -4.32 32.26 58.11
N LEU A 52 -4.68 32.66 56.86
CA LEU A 52 -5.33 33.94 56.37
C LEU A 52 -4.50 34.75 55.33
N PRO A 53 -5.12 35.62 54.50
CA PRO A 53 -6.43 35.51 53.82
C PRO A 53 -6.44 35.98 52.34
N LEU A 54 -7.57 35.75 51.67
CA LEU A 54 -7.95 36.20 50.32
C LEU A 54 -9.13 37.20 50.37
N ALA A 55 -9.17 38.09 49.36
CA ALA A 55 -10.30 38.92 48.83
C ALA A 55 -10.60 40.28 49.54
N PRO A 56 -11.32 41.26 48.91
CA PRO A 56 -12.19 41.19 47.71
C PRO A 56 -12.17 42.39 46.70
N LEU A 57 -13.05 42.27 45.69
CA LEU A 57 -13.38 43.16 44.55
C LEU A 57 -14.00 44.52 44.92
N SER A 58 -13.79 45.56 44.08
CA SER A 58 -14.83 46.29 43.29
C SER A 58 -14.54 47.79 43.04
N SER A 59 -14.91 48.24 41.83
CA SER A 59 -15.45 49.56 41.43
C SER A 59 -14.56 50.60 40.70
N SER A 60 -15.27 51.29 39.81
CA SER A 60 -14.98 52.17 38.67
C SER A 60 -14.41 53.57 38.97
N SER A 61 -13.65 54.15 38.01
CA SER A 61 -13.95 55.46 37.37
C SER A 61 -12.91 55.95 36.36
N HIS A 62 -13.41 56.36 35.18
CA HIS A 62 -13.04 57.47 34.28
C HIS A 62 -11.68 58.21 34.37
N ARG A 63 -10.97 58.35 33.22
CA ARG A 63 -10.57 59.63 32.54
C ARG A 63 -9.84 59.41 31.17
N PRO A 64 -9.55 60.43 30.32
CA PRO A 64 -9.98 60.53 28.91
C PRO A 64 -8.82 60.49 27.86
N PRO A 65 -9.05 60.67 26.53
CA PRO A 65 -8.08 60.38 25.46
C PRO A 65 -7.34 61.63 24.91
N PRO A 66 -6.28 61.46 24.10
CA PRO A 66 -5.79 62.49 23.18
C PRO A 66 -5.99 62.14 21.67
N PRO A 67 -5.84 63.11 20.75
CA PRO A 67 -6.63 63.20 19.52
C PRO A 67 -5.95 62.69 18.23
N ALA A 68 -6.77 62.59 17.19
CA ALA A 68 -6.51 62.14 15.83
C ALA A 68 -5.85 63.19 14.91
N LEU A 69 -5.16 62.70 13.87
CA LEU A 69 -4.88 63.20 12.50
C LEU A 69 -3.68 62.34 12.00
N ASP A 70 -3.56 61.78 10.79
CA ASP A 70 -4.11 62.14 9.49
C ASP A 70 -4.10 60.96 8.52
N HIS A 71 -4.88 61.12 7.45
CA HIS A 71 -5.20 60.17 6.39
C HIS A 71 -4.01 59.74 5.50
N VAL A 72 -3.90 58.44 5.20
CA VAL A 72 -3.33 57.97 3.92
C VAL A 72 -4.18 56.80 3.37
N ILE A 73 -4.64 57.02 2.14
CA ILE A 73 -5.51 56.20 1.31
C ILE A 73 -4.77 54.93 0.84
N SER A 74 -5.43 53.77 0.88
CA SER A 74 -5.00 52.55 0.16
C SER A 74 -6.24 51.73 -0.25
N PRO A 75 -6.21 51.03 -1.40
CA PRO A 75 -7.40 50.77 -2.17
C PRO A 75 -8.19 49.55 -1.70
N ILE A 76 -9.48 49.63 -2.02
CA ILE A 76 -10.59 48.74 -1.67
C ILE A 76 -10.32 47.31 -2.14
N ALA A 77 -10.21 46.38 -1.19
CA ALA A 77 -10.41 44.95 -1.43
C ALA A 77 -11.86 44.60 -1.07
N SER A 78 -12.63 44.17 -2.08
CA SER A 78 -14.01 43.76 -1.96
C SER A 78 -14.17 42.62 -0.95
N ALA A 79 -14.91 42.90 0.12
CA ALA A 79 -15.30 41.94 1.13
C ALA A 79 -16.39 41.00 0.58
N ALA A 80 -16.03 39.75 0.32
CA ALA A 80 -16.98 38.64 0.41
C ALA A 80 -16.89 38.08 1.83
N HIS A 81 -17.81 38.52 2.70
CA HIS A 81 -17.99 37.95 4.03
C HIS A 81 -18.50 36.50 3.90
N HIS A 82 -17.59 35.55 3.95
CA HIS A 82 -17.88 34.25 4.56
C HIS A 82 -17.34 34.30 5.98
N SER A 83 -18.21 34.02 6.96
CA SER A 83 -17.85 33.79 8.36
C SER A 83 -16.76 32.73 8.44
N ALA A 84 -15.50 33.18 8.53
CA ALA A 84 -14.34 32.33 8.65
C ALA A 84 -14.26 31.82 10.09
N ASP A 85 -14.67 30.57 10.31
CA ASP A 85 -14.17 29.80 11.45
C ASP A 85 -12.63 29.89 11.42
N PRO A 86 -11.95 30.19 12.54
CA PRO A 86 -10.50 30.24 12.57
C PRO A 86 -9.95 28.89 12.12
N ALA A 87 -9.04 28.90 11.15
CA ALA A 87 -8.42 27.68 10.64
C ALA A 87 -7.87 26.84 11.79
N PRO A 88 -8.09 25.51 11.80
CA PRO A 88 -7.67 24.67 12.91
C PRO A 88 -6.16 24.75 13.11
N THR A 89 -5.74 25.16 14.31
CA THR A 89 -4.33 25.25 14.67
C THR A 89 -3.81 23.86 15.05
N LEU A 90 -3.13 23.19 14.11
CA LEU A 90 -2.45 21.93 14.39
C LEU A 90 -1.42 22.10 15.51
N ALA A 91 -1.31 21.10 16.39
CA ALA A 91 -0.23 21.12 17.38
C ALA A 91 1.11 20.95 16.67
N ARG A 92 2.09 21.76 17.11
CA ARG A 92 3.47 21.73 16.65
C ARG A 92 4.33 21.22 17.79
N VAL A 93 5.07 20.14 17.54
CA VAL A 93 5.83 19.44 18.57
C VAL A 93 7.24 19.19 18.06
N ARG A 94 8.25 19.58 18.83
CA ARG A 94 9.65 19.34 18.46
C ARG A 94 9.98 17.85 18.54
N LEU A 95 10.72 17.35 17.56
CA LEU A 95 11.18 15.96 17.53
C LEU A 95 11.96 15.58 18.80
N SER A 96 12.78 16.49 19.33
CA SER A 96 13.53 16.30 20.57
C SER A 96 12.64 16.12 21.80
N ASP A 97 11.43 16.65 21.78
CA ASP A 97 10.52 16.62 22.93
C ASP A 97 9.69 15.33 22.95
N ILE A 98 9.61 14.61 21.82
CA ILE A 98 8.93 13.30 21.70
C ILE A 98 9.90 12.14 21.43
N SER A 99 11.19 12.42 21.31
CA SER A 99 12.19 11.35 21.14
C SER A 99 12.26 10.47 22.39
N PRO A 100 12.52 9.16 22.24
CA PRO A 100 12.78 8.27 23.37
C PRO A 100 13.91 8.85 24.23
N TYR A 101 13.72 8.85 25.54
CA TYR A 101 14.71 9.30 26.51
C TYR A 101 14.83 8.24 27.61
N ASP A 102 16.01 8.11 28.20
CA ASP A 102 16.24 7.16 29.31
C ASP A 102 15.74 7.75 30.63
N GLY A 103 14.95 6.97 31.38
CA GLY A 103 14.48 7.31 32.73
C GLY A 103 13.01 7.71 32.83
N ALA A 104 12.65 8.44 33.90
CA ALA A 104 11.27 8.86 34.19
C ALA A 104 10.80 10.04 33.32
N PRO A 105 9.52 10.09 32.90
CA PRO A 105 9.04 11.07 31.92
C PRO A 105 9.15 12.49 32.43
N GLY A 106 9.98 13.29 31.76
CA GLY A 106 10.11 14.71 32.01
C GLY A 106 8.83 15.47 31.64
N GLY A 107 8.57 16.59 32.32
CA GLY A 107 7.42 17.45 32.03
C GLY A 107 7.29 17.89 30.56
N PRO A 108 8.37 18.28 29.86
CA PRO A 108 8.32 18.61 28.43
C PRO A 108 7.82 17.44 27.57
N TYR A 109 8.31 16.22 27.84
CA TYR A 109 7.91 15.02 27.10
C TYR A 109 6.41 14.73 27.26
N VAL A 110 5.89 14.79 28.49
CA VAL A 110 4.46 14.56 28.73
C VAL A 110 3.59 15.58 27.98
N ARG A 111 3.93 16.88 28.07
CA ARG A 111 3.20 17.93 27.33
C ARG A 111 3.26 17.73 25.82
N ALA A 112 4.41 17.32 25.30
CA ALA A 112 4.62 17.07 23.87
C ALA A 112 3.81 15.86 23.38
N VAL A 113 3.78 14.76 24.16
CA VAL A 113 2.95 13.58 23.90
C VAL A 113 1.46 13.93 23.90
N ASP A 114 1.01 14.71 24.88
CA ASP A 114 -0.39 15.15 24.99
C ASP A 114 -0.77 16.08 23.85
N ALA A 115 0.09 17.03 23.46
CA ALA A 115 -0.13 17.93 22.36
C ALA A 115 -0.22 17.19 21.01
N LEU A 116 0.74 16.29 20.74
CA LEU A 116 0.77 15.46 19.53
C LEU A 116 -0.51 14.62 19.44
N SER A 117 -0.81 13.89 20.51
CA SER A 117 -1.94 12.98 20.58
C SER A 117 -3.28 13.69 20.52
N GLY A 118 -3.41 14.83 21.20
CA GLY A 118 -4.59 15.68 21.17
C GLY A 118 -4.86 16.27 19.78
N SER A 119 -3.80 16.67 19.06
CA SER A 119 -3.93 17.13 17.67
C SER A 119 -4.42 16.02 16.74
N LEU A 120 -3.84 14.83 16.86
CA LEU A 120 -4.30 13.67 16.10
C LEU A 120 -5.78 13.32 16.38
N MET A 121 -6.26 13.49 17.62
CA MET A 121 -7.67 13.22 17.95
C MET A 121 -8.63 14.28 17.41
N ARG A 122 -8.22 15.55 17.36
CA ARG A 122 -9.11 16.66 16.96
C ARG A 122 -9.05 16.99 15.48
N HIS A 123 -7.91 16.71 14.84
CA HIS A 123 -7.61 17.19 13.50
C HIS A 123 -7.14 16.07 12.57
N ASN A 124 -6.94 14.84 13.04
CA ASN A 124 -6.35 13.73 12.27
C ASN A 124 -4.93 14.00 11.74
N ALA A 125 -4.29 15.10 12.17
CA ALA A 125 -2.92 15.44 11.80
C ALA A 125 -2.20 16.17 12.95
N ALA A 126 -0.88 16.20 12.88
CA ALA A 126 -0.01 16.98 13.75
C ALA A 126 1.26 17.38 13.00
N VAL A 127 1.98 18.39 13.51
CA VAL A 127 3.24 18.85 12.90
C VAL A 127 4.40 18.51 13.83
N ILE A 128 5.43 17.85 13.28
CA ILE A 128 6.69 17.57 13.97
C ILE A 128 7.73 18.57 13.47
N GLU A 129 8.24 19.38 14.38
CA GLU A 129 9.31 20.34 14.12
C GLU A 129 10.67 19.65 14.24
N LEU A 130 11.50 19.84 13.22
CA LEU A 130 12.83 19.24 13.15
C LEU A 130 13.89 20.15 13.79
N GLY A 131 14.97 19.57 14.33
CA GLY A 131 16.15 20.31 14.74
C GLY A 131 16.87 20.94 13.56
N SER A 132 17.85 21.82 13.80
CA SER A 132 18.59 22.53 12.74
C SER A 132 19.25 21.59 11.73
N ASP A 133 19.78 20.48 12.21
CA ASP A 133 20.55 19.53 11.41
C ASP A 133 19.63 18.68 10.55
N GLU A 134 18.59 18.09 11.17
CA GLU A 134 17.54 17.37 10.46
C GLU A 134 16.83 18.28 9.44
N ALA A 135 16.60 19.54 9.81
CA ALA A 135 15.95 20.48 8.93
C ALA A 135 16.81 20.84 7.71
N SER A 136 18.13 20.99 7.90
CA SER A 136 19.06 21.22 6.80
C SER A 136 19.09 20.03 5.84
N LEU A 137 19.07 18.81 6.37
CA LEU A 137 19.00 17.59 5.57
C LEU A 137 17.72 17.51 4.73
N MET A 138 16.56 17.84 5.31
CA MET A 138 15.29 17.86 4.57
C MET A 138 15.27 18.91 3.46
N ARG A 139 15.83 20.12 3.69
CA ARG A 139 15.99 21.13 2.62
C ARG A 139 16.83 20.59 1.48
N CYS A 140 18.00 20.02 1.80
CA CYS A 140 18.86 19.39 0.82
C CYS A 140 18.11 18.30 0.05
N GLY A 141 17.30 17.49 0.73
CA GLY A 141 16.48 16.45 0.11
C GLY A 141 15.41 16.95 -0.85
N LEU A 142 14.68 18.00 -0.47
CA LEU A 142 13.66 18.62 -1.33
C LEU A 142 14.30 19.25 -2.56
N GLU A 143 15.41 19.98 -2.41
CA GLU A 143 16.16 20.56 -3.53
C GLU A 143 16.76 19.48 -4.44
N ALA A 144 17.34 18.44 -3.85
CA ALA A 144 17.88 17.28 -4.57
C ALA A 144 16.81 16.59 -5.43
N ALA A 145 15.64 16.33 -4.85
CA ALA A 145 14.50 15.76 -5.58
C ALA A 145 14.05 16.69 -6.71
N ARG A 146 13.93 17.99 -6.45
CA ARG A 146 13.51 18.97 -7.46
C ARG A 146 14.49 19.02 -8.64
N LEU A 147 15.79 19.11 -8.36
CA LEU A 147 16.84 19.12 -9.38
C LEU A 147 16.85 17.82 -10.18
N TYR A 148 16.67 16.67 -9.52
CA TYR A 148 16.58 15.37 -10.15
C TYR A 148 15.42 15.27 -11.16
N PHE A 149 14.23 15.74 -10.79
CA PHE A 149 13.09 15.71 -11.71
C PHE A 149 13.23 16.73 -12.84
N ARG A 150 13.81 17.91 -12.56
CA ARG A 150 14.10 18.92 -13.59
C ARG A 150 15.13 18.44 -14.62
N SER A 151 16.23 17.84 -14.19
CA SER A 151 17.28 17.35 -15.11
C SER A 151 16.77 16.24 -16.04
N ARG A 152 15.89 15.36 -15.54
CA ARG A 152 15.27 14.30 -16.35
C ARG A 152 14.18 14.80 -17.30
N SER A 153 13.47 15.87 -16.96
CA SER A 153 12.50 16.48 -17.88
C SER A 153 13.17 17.09 -19.12
N GLN A 154 14.43 17.52 -19.00
CA GLN A 154 15.19 18.16 -20.08
C GLN A 154 15.91 17.14 -20.99
N ASN A 155 16.27 15.96 -20.47
CA ASN A 155 17.11 15.00 -21.19
C ASN A 155 16.36 13.96 -22.05
N GLY A 156 15.03 13.99 -22.14
CA GLY A 156 14.22 13.35 -23.18
C GLY A 156 14.25 11.82 -23.36
N VAL A 157 15.25 11.09 -22.85
CA VAL A 157 15.47 9.66 -23.16
C VAL A 157 16.18 8.97 -21.99
N VAL A 158 15.44 8.49 -20.98
CA VAL A 158 15.92 7.40 -20.13
C VAL A 158 14.79 6.39 -19.95
N LYS A 159 14.95 5.25 -20.62
CA LYS A 159 14.06 4.10 -20.57
C LYS A 159 14.27 3.40 -19.22
N GLY A 160 13.36 3.59 -18.27
CA GLY A 160 13.37 2.84 -17.00
C GLY A 160 12.79 3.55 -15.78
N CYS A 161 12.61 4.87 -15.82
CA CYS A 161 11.99 5.59 -14.71
C CYS A 161 10.72 6.29 -15.19
N SER A 162 9.62 6.11 -14.46
CA SER A 162 8.33 6.68 -14.84
C SER A 162 8.48 8.18 -15.03
N GLY A 163 8.23 8.69 -16.24
CA GLY A 163 8.17 10.12 -16.58
C GLY A 163 7.00 10.87 -15.90
N ARG A 164 6.65 10.49 -14.67
CA ARG A 164 5.50 10.95 -13.88
C ARG A 164 5.90 11.87 -12.72
N GLY A 165 7.16 12.28 -12.61
CA GLY A 165 7.60 13.11 -11.48
C GLY A 165 7.53 12.39 -10.13
N VAL A 166 7.76 11.07 -10.10
CA VAL A 166 7.75 10.25 -8.88
C VAL A 166 9.00 9.36 -8.83
N TYR A 167 9.65 9.31 -7.68
CA TYR A 167 10.79 8.44 -7.39
C TYR A 167 10.56 7.74 -6.05
N MET A 168 10.85 6.44 -5.98
CA MET A 168 10.68 5.65 -4.76
C MET A 168 12.02 5.10 -4.29
N TYR A 169 12.37 5.43 -3.04
CA TYR A 169 13.53 4.90 -2.34
C TYR A 169 13.09 3.86 -1.29
N ARG A 170 13.82 2.74 -1.24
CA ARG A 170 13.61 1.68 -0.26
C ARG A 170 14.95 1.18 0.26
N ALA A 171 15.19 1.33 1.55
CA ALA A 171 16.42 0.90 2.19
C ALA A 171 16.63 -0.62 2.05
N GLY A 172 17.89 -1.05 1.94
CA GLY A 172 18.28 -2.45 1.75
C GLY A 172 18.22 -2.95 0.30
N ARG A 173 17.68 -2.17 -0.64
CA ARG A 173 17.87 -2.43 -2.07
C ARG A 173 19.26 -1.98 -2.51
N PRO A 174 19.94 -2.72 -3.41
CA PRO A 174 21.14 -2.21 -4.04
C PRO A 174 20.78 -0.88 -4.73
N VAL A 175 21.54 0.17 -4.44
CA VAL A 175 21.42 1.44 -5.14
C VAL A 175 21.83 1.17 -6.58
N GLU A 176 20.86 1.04 -7.48
CA GLU A 176 21.14 0.99 -8.92
C GLU A 176 21.80 2.32 -9.30
N ASP A 177 23.00 2.23 -9.90
CA ASP A 177 23.87 3.28 -10.42
C ASP A 177 23.60 4.70 -9.90
N TRP A 178 24.54 5.25 -9.11
CA TRP A 178 24.49 6.58 -8.47
C TRP A 178 23.91 7.71 -9.35
N ASP A 179 24.06 7.60 -10.67
CA ASP A 179 23.54 8.54 -11.67
C ASP A 179 22.01 8.57 -11.83
N SER A 180 21.26 7.64 -11.18
CA SER A 180 19.82 7.48 -11.36
C SER A 180 18.95 7.81 -10.14
N SER A 181 19.52 8.25 -9.02
CA SER A 181 18.76 8.58 -7.79
C SER A 181 18.94 10.04 -7.37
N PRO A 182 17.92 10.68 -6.77
CA PRO A 182 18.14 11.94 -6.06
C PRO A 182 19.16 11.71 -4.93
N PRO A 183 20.12 12.63 -4.72
CA PRO A 183 21.06 12.51 -3.62
C PRO A 183 20.37 12.58 -2.25
N CYS A 184 21.03 12.05 -1.22
CA CYS A 184 20.62 12.09 0.20
C CYS A 184 19.36 11.27 0.58
N MET A 185 18.81 10.44 -0.32
CA MET A 185 17.58 9.69 -0.03
C MET A 185 17.73 8.70 1.13
N ALA A 186 18.91 8.12 1.34
CA ALA A 186 19.16 7.20 2.46
C ALA A 186 19.14 7.91 3.82
N GLU A 187 19.75 9.08 3.88
CA GLU A 187 19.82 9.94 5.07
C GLU A 187 18.45 10.49 5.41
N ILE A 188 17.67 10.90 4.40
CA ILE A 188 16.28 11.34 4.56
C ILE A 188 15.43 10.20 5.09
N PHE A 189 15.54 9.01 4.49
CA PHE A 189 14.83 7.82 4.94
C PHE A 189 15.11 7.52 6.42
N ARG A 190 16.38 7.58 6.84
CA ARG A 190 16.77 7.40 8.25
C ARG A 190 16.21 8.49 9.16
N CYS A 191 16.26 9.75 8.73
CA CYS A 191 15.77 10.89 9.48
C CYS A 191 14.24 10.83 9.71
N MET A 192 13.47 10.64 8.64
CA MET A 192 12.01 10.50 8.73
C MET A 192 11.63 9.21 9.46
N GLY A 193 12.38 8.12 9.28
CA GLY A 193 12.19 6.89 10.05
C GLY A 193 12.36 7.07 11.57
N LYS A 194 13.38 7.83 12.00
CA LYS A 194 13.57 8.20 13.41
C LYS A 194 12.39 9.02 13.95
N ALA A 195 11.93 10.01 13.18
CA ALA A 195 10.78 10.82 13.54
C ALA A 195 9.49 9.99 13.65
N ALA A 196 9.25 9.07 12.70
CA ALA A 196 8.08 8.21 12.69
C ALA A 196 8.06 7.27 13.89
N ARG A 197 9.20 6.66 14.25
CA ARG A 197 9.32 5.82 15.45
C ARG A 197 9.09 6.61 16.74
N SER A 198 9.63 7.82 16.84
CA SER A 198 9.43 8.70 18.00
C SER A 198 7.95 9.07 18.16
N ALA A 199 7.28 9.42 17.06
CA ALA A 199 5.85 9.68 17.05
C ALA A 199 5.03 8.45 17.45
N LEU A 200 5.41 7.25 16.97
CA LEU A 200 4.74 6.01 17.31
C LEU A 200 4.89 5.65 18.81
N CYS A 201 6.07 5.88 19.39
CA CYS A 201 6.32 5.75 20.84
C CYS A 201 5.44 6.73 21.63
N ALA A 202 5.33 7.99 21.19
CA ALA A 202 4.47 8.99 21.81
C ALA A 202 2.98 8.58 21.79
N ILE A 203 2.49 8.08 20.64
CA ILE A 203 1.14 7.54 20.51
C ILE A 203 0.92 6.36 21.45
N ALA A 204 1.85 5.40 21.50
CA ALA A 204 1.79 4.26 22.40
C ALA A 204 1.67 4.71 23.86
N ARG A 205 2.49 5.69 24.27
CA ARG A 205 2.50 6.20 25.64
C ARG A 205 1.19 6.89 26.02
N HIS A 206 0.61 7.68 25.11
CA HIS A 206 -0.70 8.31 25.33
C HIS A 206 -1.83 7.27 25.43
N LEU A 207 -1.71 6.14 24.72
CA LEU A 207 -2.64 5.01 24.83
C LEU A 207 -2.39 4.14 26.09
N ARG A 208 -1.46 4.55 26.97
CA ARG A 208 -1.05 3.81 28.19
C ARG A 208 -0.40 2.46 27.89
N LEU A 209 0.23 2.34 26.74
CA LEU A 209 1.02 1.17 26.33
C LEU A 209 2.49 1.38 26.68
N ARG A 210 3.28 0.29 26.64
CA ARG A 210 4.74 0.40 26.62
C ARG A 210 5.16 1.12 25.33
N SER A 211 6.17 1.98 25.41
CA SER A 211 6.61 2.79 24.27
C SER A 211 7.11 1.94 23.09
N ASP A 212 7.60 0.73 23.36
CA ASP A 212 8.14 -0.23 22.39
C ASP A 212 7.09 -1.23 21.87
N VAL A 213 5.82 -1.10 22.26
CA VAL A 213 4.76 -2.10 21.95
C VAL A 213 4.64 -2.40 20.45
N PHE A 214 4.89 -1.41 19.60
CA PHE A 214 4.78 -1.55 18.15
C PHE A 214 6.08 -1.99 17.46
N ASN A 215 7.19 -2.12 18.19
CA ASN A 215 8.48 -2.49 17.58
C ASN A 215 8.44 -3.85 16.88
N GLN A 216 7.63 -4.79 17.38
CA GLN A 216 7.43 -6.10 16.76
C GLN A 216 6.78 -6.03 15.38
N LEU A 217 6.14 -4.90 15.03
CA LEU A 217 5.55 -4.68 13.72
C LEU A 217 6.54 -4.02 12.76
N LEU A 218 7.66 -3.48 13.22
CA LEU A 218 8.55 -2.62 12.44
C LEU A 218 9.83 -3.36 12.04
N ASP A 219 10.43 -2.97 10.92
CA ASP A 219 11.76 -3.45 10.53
C ASP A 219 12.80 -3.18 11.63
N ASP A 220 13.86 -3.98 11.71
CA ASP A 220 14.97 -3.69 12.63
C ASP A 220 15.73 -2.42 12.22
N THR A 221 16.39 -1.77 13.19
CA THR A 221 17.20 -0.57 12.93
C THR A 221 18.52 -0.70 13.69
N PRO A 222 19.65 -0.94 13.00
CA PRO A 222 19.81 -1.04 11.54
C PRO A 222 19.15 -2.28 10.93
N LEU A 223 18.85 -2.23 9.63
CA LEU A 223 18.31 -3.38 8.89
C LEU A 223 19.33 -4.53 8.84
N PRO A 224 18.90 -5.79 8.94
CA PRO A 224 19.78 -6.94 8.78
C PRO A 224 20.36 -7.01 7.37
N ALA A 225 21.54 -7.63 7.24
CA ALA A 225 22.24 -7.71 5.97
C ALA A 225 21.43 -8.46 4.90
N GLY A 226 21.22 -7.83 3.75
CA GLY A 226 20.46 -8.41 2.63
C GLY A 226 18.94 -8.28 2.75
N GLU A 227 18.43 -7.70 3.84
CA GLU A 227 17.00 -7.42 3.99
C GLU A 227 16.61 -6.08 3.40
N VAL A 228 15.37 -6.01 2.92
CA VAL A 228 14.78 -4.79 2.35
C VAL A 228 13.73 -4.27 3.30
N SER A 229 13.79 -2.97 3.60
CA SER A 229 12.82 -2.29 4.45
C SER A 229 11.39 -2.46 3.92
N SER A 230 10.45 -2.74 4.82
CA SER A 230 9.02 -2.71 4.55
C SER A 230 8.55 -1.28 4.26
N SER A 231 9.11 -0.30 4.98
CA SER A 231 8.83 1.13 4.82
C SER A 231 9.45 1.71 3.54
N VAL A 232 8.87 2.80 3.02
CA VAL A 232 9.26 3.42 1.73
C VAL A 232 9.31 4.94 1.86
N LEU A 233 10.30 5.57 1.21
CA LEU A 233 10.36 7.01 0.99
C LEU A 233 10.00 7.32 -0.47
N VAL A 234 9.08 8.23 -0.69
CA VAL A 234 8.64 8.66 -2.02
C VAL A 234 8.97 10.13 -2.20
N ALA A 235 9.73 10.46 -3.23
CA ALA A 235 9.92 11.82 -3.70
C ALA A 235 8.98 12.09 -4.87
N THR A 236 8.28 13.21 -4.83
CA THR A 236 7.31 13.60 -5.85
C THR A 236 7.55 15.04 -6.28
N TYR A 237 7.26 15.31 -7.55
CA TYR A 237 7.34 16.63 -8.14
C TYR A 237 6.18 16.82 -9.12
N SER A 238 5.30 17.76 -8.80
CA SER A 238 4.12 18.08 -9.60
C SER A 238 4.29 19.44 -10.28
N HIS A 239 4.17 19.47 -11.61
CA HIS A 239 4.10 20.70 -12.39
C HIS A 239 2.68 21.28 -12.41
N THR A 240 2.57 22.60 -12.31
CA THR A 240 1.31 23.37 -12.34
C THR A 240 0.49 23.23 -13.62
N SER A 241 1.05 22.72 -14.73
CA SER A 241 0.37 22.64 -16.03
C SER A 241 -0.25 21.28 -16.38
N LEU A 242 -0.03 20.24 -15.58
CA LEU A 242 -0.45 18.86 -15.90
C LEU A 242 -1.43 18.31 -14.84
N GLN A 243 -2.54 19.00 -14.62
CA GLN A 243 -3.68 18.46 -13.86
C GLN A 243 -4.75 17.86 -14.77
N ASN A 244 -4.36 17.06 -15.77
CA ASN A 244 -5.31 16.19 -16.47
C ASN A 244 -4.91 14.71 -16.53
N GLY A 245 -4.02 14.30 -15.62
CA GLY A 245 -3.66 12.89 -15.45
C GLY A 245 -3.23 12.58 -14.03
N LYS A 246 -3.92 11.61 -13.40
CA LYS A 246 -3.55 10.82 -12.20
C LYS A 246 -2.50 11.48 -11.28
N GLY A 247 -2.97 12.04 -10.15
CA GLY A 247 -2.16 12.70 -9.13
C GLY A 247 -0.97 11.85 -8.65
N ALA A 248 0.15 12.52 -8.39
CA ALA A 248 1.46 11.92 -8.14
C ALA A 248 1.68 11.43 -6.69
N ILE A 249 0.66 11.47 -5.83
CA ILE A 249 0.79 11.13 -4.39
C ILE A 249 0.13 9.77 -4.06
N GLY A 250 -0.86 9.37 -4.84
CA GLY A 250 -1.48 8.05 -4.82
C GLY A 250 -1.72 7.56 -6.24
N ALA A 251 -1.47 6.28 -6.50
CA ALA A 251 -1.79 5.66 -7.79
C ALA A 251 -3.31 5.54 -7.95
N GLY A 252 -4.01 6.64 -8.29
CA GLY A 252 -5.47 6.66 -8.41
C GLY A 252 -5.99 7.96 -9.01
N LYS A 253 -7.20 7.95 -9.58
CA LYS A 253 -7.93 9.19 -9.91
C LYS A 253 -8.21 9.93 -8.58
N PRO A 254 -8.28 11.28 -8.56
CA PRO A 254 -8.73 11.99 -7.36
C PRO A 254 -10.14 11.53 -7.02
N ALA A 255 -10.26 10.67 -6.01
CA ALA A 255 -11.55 10.32 -5.46
C ALA A 255 -12.12 11.57 -4.78
N ALA A 256 -13.40 11.86 -5.01
CA ALA A 256 -14.11 12.93 -4.31
C ALA A 256 -14.00 12.82 -2.77
N ASN A 257 -13.65 11.63 -2.27
CA ASN A 257 -13.59 11.25 -0.86
C ASN A 257 -12.17 11.31 -0.23
N GLY A 258 -11.13 11.70 -0.98
CA GLY A 258 -9.74 11.74 -0.49
C GLY A 258 -9.05 10.37 -0.36
N GLU A 259 -7.74 10.39 -0.17
CA GLU A 259 -6.88 9.20 -0.03
C GLU A 259 -6.63 8.87 1.45
N VAL A 260 -6.46 7.58 1.78
CA VAL A 260 -6.18 7.12 3.14
C VAL A 260 -4.95 6.21 3.11
N GLU A 261 -3.95 6.51 3.94
CA GLU A 261 -2.70 5.73 3.97
C GLU A 261 -2.90 4.33 4.56
N LYS A 262 -2.32 3.31 3.93
CA LYS A 262 -2.44 1.90 4.38
C LYS A 262 -1.56 1.57 5.59
N GLY A 263 -0.39 2.22 5.71
CA GLY A 263 0.63 1.92 6.72
C GLY A 263 0.24 2.28 8.16
N LEU A 264 1.24 2.35 9.04
CA LEU A 264 1.06 2.78 10.42
C LEU A 264 0.98 4.31 10.50
N LEU A 265 2.00 4.98 9.97
CA LEU A 265 2.15 6.43 9.98
C LEU A 265 2.70 6.90 8.65
N THR A 266 2.33 8.12 8.23
CA THR A 266 2.93 8.79 7.09
C THR A 266 3.40 10.18 7.49
N LEU A 267 4.65 10.48 7.13
CA LEU A 267 5.28 11.78 7.33
C LEU A 267 5.47 12.47 6.00
N ILE A 268 5.03 13.71 5.89
CA ILE A 268 5.07 14.48 4.65
C ILE A 268 5.84 15.78 4.90
N SER A 269 6.86 16.03 4.09
CA SER A 269 7.54 17.33 3.99
C SER A 269 7.37 17.87 2.59
N SER A 270 7.11 19.17 2.44
CA SER A 270 6.89 19.81 1.13
C SER A 270 7.48 21.21 1.10
N ASP A 271 7.85 21.65 -0.10
CA ASP A 271 8.39 22.99 -0.34
C ASP A 271 7.33 24.09 -0.38
N SER A 272 6.07 23.71 -0.57
CA SER A 272 4.93 24.60 -0.73
C SER A 272 3.66 23.97 -0.16
N PRO A 273 2.75 24.77 0.44
CA PRO A 273 1.45 24.28 0.90
C PRO A 273 0.61 23.71 -0.24
N GLY A 274 -0.26 22.75 0.07
CA GLY A 274 -1.12 22.12 -0.91
C GLY A 274 -1.77 20.82 -0.47
N LEU A 275 -1.78 20.50 0.84
CA LEU A 275 -2.39 19.28 1.36
C LEU A 275 -3.56 19.61 2.28
N GLN A 276 -4.72 19.05 1.94
CA GLN A 276 -5.88 19.08 2.81
C GLN A 276 -5.99 17.77 3.58
N VAL A 277 -6.36 17.86 4.85
CA VAL A 277 -6.72 16.72 5.70
C VAL A 277 -8.18 16.86 6.13
N CYS A 278 -8.87 15.74 6.22
CA CYS A 278 -10.24 15.69 6.73
C CYS A 278 -10.19 15.51 8.25
N ASP A 279 -10.81 16.43 8.99
CA ASP A 279 -10.97 16.31 10.44
C ASP A 279 -11.99 15.19 10.81
N PRO A 280 -12.08 14.79 12.08
CA PRO A 280 -13.07 13.78 12.51
C PRO A 280 -14.54 14.19 12.28
N ASN A 281 -14.82 15.47 12.05
CA ASN A 281 -16.16 15.98 11.75
C ASN A 281 -16.48 15.94 10.25
N GLY A 282 -15.57 15.44 9.41
CA GLY A 282 -15.73 15.39 7.96
C GLY A 282 -15.38 16.69 7.23
N ARG A 283 -14.76 17.66 7.92
CA ARG A 283 -14.38 18.96 7.35
C ARG A 283 -12.97 18.89 6.78
N TRP A 284 -12.81 19.31 5.53
CA TRP A 284 -11.51 19.45 4.89
C TRP A 284 -10.87 20.79 5.25
N TYR A 285 -9.62 20.76 5.74
CA TYR A 285 -8.83 21.96 6.04
C TYR A 285 -7.41 21.82 5.48
N LEU A 286 -6.76 22.95 5.19
CA LEU A 286 -5.37 22.97 4.71
C LEU A 286 -4.41 22.68 5.87
N ALA A 287 -3.76 21.52 5.84
CA ALA A 287 -2.99 20.99 6.95
C ALA A 287 -1.51 21.37 6.92
N ASP A 288 -0.97 21.71 5.75
CA ASP A 288 0.39 22.23 5.59
C ASP A 288 0.42 23.76 5.51
N CYS A 289 -0.64 24.44 5.95
CA CYS A 289 -0.70 25.89 6.07
C CYS A 289 0.12 26.36 7.28
N GLY A 290 1.15 27.18 7.06
CA GLY A 290 1.96 27.72 8.15
C GLY A 290 2.96 26.73 8.77
N SER A 291 3.19 25.57 8.14
CA SER A 291 4.41 24.83 8.41
C SER A 291 5.60 25.64 7.92
N ALA A 292 6.66 25.71 8.73
CA ALA A 292 7.93 26.18 8.21
C ALA A 292 8.33 25.23 7.07
N PRO A 293 8.90 25.74 5.96
CA PRO A 293 9.46 24.86 4.93
C PRO A 293 10.39 23.90 5.67
N VAL A 294 10.09 22.59 5.62
CA VAL A 294 10.81 21.45 6.24
C VAL A 294 10.11 20.72 7.39
N ASP A 295 9.11 21.29 8.06
CA ASP A 295 8.40 20.53 9.09
C ASP A 295 7.75 19.26 8.52
N LEU A 296 7.53 18.27 9.38
CA LEU A 296 6.89 17.02 8.99
C LEU A 296 5.42 17.03 9.40
N LEU A 297 4.52 17.02 8.42
CA LEU A 297 3.11 16.71 8.65
C LEU A 297 2.97 15.21 8.94
N LEU A 298 2.43 14.88 10.10
CA LEU A 298 2.15 13.52 10.54
C LEU A 298 0.66 13.20 10.33
N ILE A 299 0.39 12.10 9.64
CA ILE A 299 -0.94 11.50 9.51
C ILE A 299 -0.92 10.00 9.87
N THR A 300 -2.04 9.50 10.38
CA THR A 300 -2.24 8.10 10.79
C THR A 300 -2.78 7.25 9.65
N GLY A 301 -2.34 5.99 9.58
CA GLY A 301 -2.78 5.05 8.55
C GLY A 301 -3.69 3.93 9.07
N LYS A 302 -4.27 3.16 8.13
CA LYS A 302 -5.23 2.07 8.40
C LYS A 302 -4.66 0.98 9.30
N THR A 303 -3.38 0.63 9.12
CA THR A 303 -2.72 -0.37 9.98
C THR A 303 -2.71 0.08 11.43
N LEU A 304 -2.38 1.34 11.71
CA LEU A 304 -2.38 1.86 13.08
C LEU A 304 -3.81 1.92 13.65
N GLY A 305 -4.78 2.27 12.81
CA GLY A 305 -6.19 2.20 13.18
C GLY A 305 -6.63 0.79 13.58
N HIS A 306 -6.13 -0.25 12.90
CA HIS A 306 -6.41 -1.63 13.28
C HIS A 306 -5.73 -2.02 14.59
N THR A 307 -4.42 -1.79 14.72
CA THR A 307 -3.64 -2.21 15.91
C THR A 307 -4.02 -1.46 17.18
N THR A 308 -4.64 -0.29 17.04
CA THR A 308 -5.17 0.50 18.16
C THR A 308 -6.66 0.29 18.39
N ALA A 309 -7.27 -0.73 17.78
CA ALA A 309 -8.70 -1.02 17.88
C ALA A 309 -9.61 0.19 17.58
N GLY A 310 -9.17 1.07 16.66
CA GLY A 310 -9.89 2.28 16.25
C GLY A 310 -9.65 3.51 17.12
N LEU A 311 -8.84 3.43 18.19
CA LEU A 311 -8.49 4.58 19.02
C LEU A 311 -7.69 5.65 18.25
N ARG A 312 -6.98 5.23 17.19
CA ARG A 312 -6.27 6.12 16.26
C ARG A 312 -6.73 5.85 14.82
N PRO A 313 -7.89 6.40 14.40
CA PRO A 313 -8.40 6.17 13.05
C PRO A 313 -7.42 6.68 11.99
N ALA A 314 -7.51 6.11 10.79
CA ALA A 314 -6.72 6.57 9.66
C ALA A 314 -7.23 7.93 9.17
N ALA A 315 -6.31 8.81 8.81
CA ALA A 315 -6.65 10.13 8.30
C ALA A 315 -6.88 10.08 6.78
N SER A 316 -7.92 10.79 6.31
CA SER A 316 -8.11 11.06 4.89
C SER A 316 -7.41 12.36 4.51
N TYR A 317 -6.67 12.36 3.41
CA TYR A 317 -5.95 13.52 2.90
C TYR A 317 -6.08 13.66 1.37
N ARG A 318 -5.89 14.85 0.83
CA ARG A 318 -5.90 15.10 -0.63
C ARG A 318 -5.06 16.32 -1.00
N ALA A 319 -4.70 16.44 -2.28
CA ALA A 319 -4.13 17.68 -2.79
C ALA A 319 -5.20 18.79 -2.80
N ALA A 320 -4.81 20.01 -2.42
CA ALA A 320 -5.68 21.18 -2.44
C ALA A 320 -5.94 21.64 -3.89
N PRO A 321 -7.20 21.92 -4.28
CA PRO A 321 -7.54 22.30 -5.65
C PRO A 321 -6.99 23.67 -6.08
N ASP A 322 -6.88 24.63 -5.16
CA ASP A 322 -6.75 26.06 -5.51
C ASP A 322 -5.35 26.68 -5.30
N PHE A 323 -4.35 25.92 -4.85
CA PHE A 323 -2.98 26.45 -4.61
C PHE A 323 -2.10 26.51 -5.87
N SER A 324 -2.69 26.38 -7.06
CA SER A 324 -2.00 26.36 -8.35
C SER A 324 -1.66 27.75 -8.92
N SER A 325 -1.99 28.84 -8.21
CA SER A 325 -1.92 30.22 -8.75
C SER A 325 -1.01 31.17 -7.94
N GLY A 326 0.19 30.71 -7.58
CA GLY A 326 1.28 31.56 -7.09
C GLY A 326 2.36 31.74 -8.16
N THR A 327 2.83 32.97 -8.36
CA THR A 327 3.69 33.51 -9.45
C THR A 327 5.08 32.88 -9.65
N ASN A 328 5.38 31.69 -9.12
CA ASN A 328 6.63 30.98 -9.39
C ASN A 328 6.36 29.71 -10.19
N SER A 329 6.87 29.67 -11.41
CA SER A 329 6.85 28.57 -12.40
C SER A 329 7.55 27.27 -11.97
N GLY A 330 7.68 27.02 -10.65
CA GLY A 330 8.67 26.13 -10.07
C GLY A 330 8.23 24.69 -9.77
N GLY A 331 6.93 24.36 -9.82
CA GLY A 331 6.39 23.06 -9.39
C GLY A 331 6.43 22.87 -7.86
N ARG A 332 5.68 21.88 -7.35
CA ARG A 332 5.66 21.49 -5.93
C ARG A 332 6.44 20.19 -5.74
N THR A 333 7.37 20.19 -4.80
CA THR A 333 8.21 19.03 -4.46
C THR A 333 7.84 18.54 -3.07
N SER A 334 7.64 17.23 -2.93
CA SER A 334 7.29 16.61 -1.65
C SER A 334 8.08 15.34 -1.40
N LEU A 335 8.46 15.14 -0.14
CA LEU A 335 9.03 13.90 0.39
C LEU A 335 8.00 13.26 1.32
N VAL A 336 7.67 11.99 1.06
CA VAL A 336 6.65 11.24 1.79
C VAL A 336 7.26 9.95 2.31
N PHE A 337 7.38 9.82 3.63
CA PHE A 337 7.84 8.61 4.28
C PHE A 337 6.64 7.82 4.82
N ARG A 338 6.46 6.59 4.33
CA ARG A 338 5.41 5.67 4.76
C ARG A 338 6.00 4.61 5.69
N LEU A 339 5.67 4.69 6.97
CA LEU A 339 6.03 3.67 7.96
C LEU A 339 5.10 2.47 7.79
N MET A 340 5.63 1.38 7.23
CA MET A 340 4.88 0.16 6.96
C MET A 340 5.21 -0.92 7.98
N PRO A 341 4.23 -1.74 8.40
CA PRO A 341 4.51 -2.93 9.18
C PRO A 341 5.24 -4.00 8.34
N GLN A 342 5.97 -4.91 8.99
CA GLN A 342 6.56 -6.08 8.36
C GLN A 342 5.48 -7.02 7.82
N GLY A 343 5.67 -7.57 6.61
CA GLY A 343 4.64 -8.38 5.93
C GLY A 343 4.27 -9.68 6.64
N ASN A 344 5.18 -10.24 7.45
CA ASN A 344 5.01 -11.45 8.24
C ASN A 344 4.51 -11.19 9.67
N ALA A 345 4.37 -9.93 10.09
CA ALA A 345 3.87 -9.58 11.41
C ALA A 345 2.34 -9.81 11.52
N ILE A 346 1.86 -9.87 12.76
CA ILE A 346 0.43 -10.04 13.08
C ILE A 346 -0.06 -8.75 13.75
N LEU A 347 -1.15 -8.20 13.23
CA LEU A 347 -1.85 -7.08 13.84
C LEU A 347 -2.75 -7.62 14.95
N ASP A 348 -2.30 -7.50 16.20
CA ASP A 348 -3.03 -7.95 17.38
C ASP A 348 -3.35 -6.78 18.31
N CYS A 349 -4.58 -6.75 18.81
CA CYS A 349 -5.06 -5.73 19.76
C CYS A 349 -4.90 -6.19 21.22
N SER A 350 -4.32 -7.35 21.52
CA SER A 350 -4.08 -7.80 22.90
C SER A 350 -3.38 -6.76 23.80
N PRO A 351 -2.38 -5.96 23.33
CA PRO A 351 -1.80 -4.91 24.17
C PRO A 351 -2.78 -3.79 24.50
N ILE A 352 -3.73 -3.51 23.61
CA ILE A 352 -4.79 -2.52 23.79
C ILE A 352 -5.77 -2.98 24.87
N ALA A 353 -6.20 -4.24 24.82
CA ALA A 353 -7.02 -4.85 25.88
C ALA A 353 -6.30 -4.87 27.23
N ALA A 354 -5.00 -5.22 27.24
CA ALA A 354 -4.20 -5.25 28.46
C ALA A 354 -4.06 -3.86 29.12
N ALA A 355 -4.10 -2.77 28.32
CA ALA A 355 -4.15 -1.40 28.82
C ALA A 355 -5.54 -0.95 29.31
N GLY A 356 -6.55 -1.84 29.27
CA GLY A 356 -7.90 -1.60 29.78
C GLY A 356 -8.86 -0.98 28.76
N HIS A 357 -8.50 -0.93 27.48
CA HIS A 357 -9.40 -0.43 26.43
C HIS A 357 -10.35 -1.53 25.95
N VAL A 358 -11.59 -1.16 25.65
CA VAL A 358 -12.59 -2.09 25.08
C VAL A 358 -12.31 -2.26 23.59
N ILE A 359 -12.14 -3.50 23.14
CA ILE A 359 -11.90 -3.83 21.74
C ILE A 359 -13.23 -4.21 21.07
N PRO A 360 -13.70 -3.46 20.05
CA PRO A 360 -14.86 -3.87 19.26
C PRO A 360 -14.63 -5.20 18.55
N GLN A 361 -15.68 -6.02 18.41
CA GLN A 361 -15.63 -7.37 17.81
C GLN A 361 -15.06 -7.42 16.38
N ARG A 362 -15.08 -6.29 15.65
CA ARG A 362 -14.51 -6.19 14.29
C ARG A 362 -12.98 -6.28 14.26
N TYR A 363 -12.30 -6.03 15.38
CA TYR A 363 -10.84 -6.05 15.46
C TYR A 363 -10.37 -7.43 15.93
N VAL A 364 -10.10 -8.30 14.96
CA VAL A 364 -9.53 -9.63 15.20
C VAL A 364 -8.05 -9.66 14.80
N PRO A 365 -7.26 -10.57 15.40
CA PRO A 365 -5.89 -10.80 14.95
C PRO A 365 -5.86 -11.18 13.47
N ILE A 366 -5.04 -10.48 12.69
CA ILE A 366 -4.90 -10.66 11.25
C ILE A 366 -3.43 -10.50 10.84
N SER A 367 -2.93 -11.31 9.89
CA SER A 367 -1.58 -11.09 9.38
C SER A 367 -1.52 -9.80 8.56
N VAL A 368 -0.39 -9.11 8.61
CA VAL A 368 -0.17 -7.89 7.82
C VAL A 368 -0.37 -8.15 6.34
N SER A 369 0.12 -9.29 5.83
CA SER A 369 -0.07 -9.69 4.43
C SER A 369 -1.55 -9.74 4.04
N GLN A 370 -2.38 -10.44 4.83
CA GLN A 370 -3.81 -10.58 4.56
C GLN A 370 -4.50 -9.22 4.66
N PHE A 371 -4.18 -8.44 5.70
CA PHE A 371 -4.76 -7.12 5.90
C PHE A 371 -4.45 -6.17 4.73
N MET A 372 -3.21 -6.15 4.23
CA MET A 372 -2.81 -5.32 3.10
C MET A 372 -3.46 -5.77 1.79
N ASP A 373 -3.65 -7.07 1.60
CA ASP A 373 -4.35 -7.64 0.44
C ASP A 373 -5.84 -7.26 0.48
N ASP A 374 -6.49 -7.38 1.64
CA ASP A 374 -7.89 -6.99 1.84
C ASP A 374 -8.10 -5.48 1.57
N LEU A 375 -7.21 -4.63 2.10
CA LEU A 375 -7.25 -3.19 1.85
C LEU A 375 -7.06 -2.83 0.36
N SER A 376 -6.31 -3.64 -0.37
CA SER A 376 -6.10 -3.44 -1.81
C SER A 376 -7.31 -3.92 -2.61
N ALA A 377 -7.92 -5.03 -2.22
CA ALA A 377 -9.17 -5.51 -2.80
C ALA A 377 -10.34 -4.54 -2.55
N GLU A 378 -10.39 -3.88 -1.38
CA GLU A 378 -11.38 -2.84 -1.08
C GLU A 378 -11.21 -1.59 -1.96
N GLU A 379 -9.97 -1.13 -2.21
CA GLU A 379 -9.73 0.00 -3.12
C GLU A 379 -10.10 -0.35 -4.57
N ASP A 380 -9.78 -1.56 -5.01
CA ASP A 380 -10.17 -2.06 -6.34
C ASP A 380 -11.69 -2.24 -6.43
N ALA A 381 -12.35 -2.67 -5.36
CA ALA A 381 -13.80 -2.76 -5.29
C ALA A 381 -14.44 -1.38 -5.32
N VAL A 382 -13.95 -0.38 -4.58
CA VAL A 382 -14.45 1.00 -4.61
C VAL A 382 -14.23 1.64 -5.99
N CYS A 383 -13.16 1.29 -6.72
CA CYS A 383 -12.98 1.68 -8.12
C CYS A 383 -13.95 0.97 -9.08
N ASN A 384 -14.48 -0.19 -8.70
CA ASN A 384 -15.35 -1.05 -9.51
C ASN A 384 -16.80 -1.12 -8.98
N GLN A 385 -17.17 -0.35 -7.95
CA GLN A 385 -18.48 -0.41 -7.33
C GLN A 385 -19.45 0.49 -8.11
N PRO A 386 -20.42 -0.06 -8.86
CA PRO A 386 -21.60 0.70 -9.20
C PRO A 386 -22.34 0.93 -7.88
N ASN A 387 -22.43 2.19 -7.44
CA ASN A 387 -23.27 2.59 -6.32
C ASN A 387 -24.67 1.99 -6.51
N ASN A 388 -25.02 1.00 -5.69
CA ASN A 388 -26.32 0.37 -5.71
C ASN A 388 -26.87 0.38 -4.29
N THR A 389 -27.49 1.50 -3.92
CA THR A 389 -28.36 1.65 -2.74
C THR A 389 -29.12 2.96 -2.84
N TYR A 390 -30.26 2.96 -3.53
CA TYR A 390 -31.59 3.34 -3.04
C TYR A 390 -32.54 3.68 -4.20
N VAL A 391 -33.65 2.95 -4.21
CA VAL A 391 -35.00 3.32 -4.70
C VAL A 391 -35.18 3.68 -6.17
N ALA A 392 -36.10 2.93 -6.79
CA ALA A 392 -36.63 3.13 -8.11
C ALA A 392 -37.13 4.58 -8.31
N GLN A 393 -36.36 5.37 -9.04
CA GLN A 393 -36.92 6.42 -9.89
C GLN A 393 -36.02 6.58 -11.10
N ASN A 394 -36.66 6.54 -12.28
CA ASN A 394 -36.06 6.63 -13.59
C ASN A 394 -35.13 7.84 -13.69
N ASP A 395 -33.86 7.66 -14.11
CA ASP A 395 -33.10 8.78 -14.69
C ASP A 395 -32.00 8.33 -15.65
N THR A 396 -32.05 8.96 -16.83
CA THR A 396 -31.24 8.76 -18.01
C THR A 396 -29.88 9.44 -17.87
N ASN A 397 -28.92 8.89 -17.12
CA ASN A 397 -27.52 9.35 -17.15
C ASN A 397 -26.54 8.23 -16.74
N LYS A 398 -26.26 7.30 -17.67
CA LYS A 398 -25.01 6.52 -17.64
C LYS A 398 -24.01 7.27 -18.50
N GLU A 399 -22.90 7.71 -17.91
CA GLU A 399 -21.80 8.29 -18.68
C GLU A 399 -21.33 7.26 -19.72
N PRO A 400 -21.42 7.56 -21.03
CA PRO A 400 -21.13 6.59 -22.07
C PRO A 400 -19.65 6.23 -22.01
N SER A 401 -19.34 4.92 -22.05
CA SER A 401 -17.94 4.45 -22.13
C SER A 401 -17.21 5.12 -23.29
N LEU A 402 -15.90 5.37 -23.15
CA LEU A 402 -15.10 5.96 -24.23
C LEU A 402 -15.24 5.18 -25.55
N ARG A 403 -15.39 3.85 -25.46
CA ARG A 403 -15.67 2.98 -26.60
C ARG A 403 -17.03 3.27 -27.23
N SER A 404 -18.10 3.42 -26.44
CA SER A 404 -19.42 3.79 -26.97
C SER A 404 -19.50 5.22 -27.51
N VAL A 405 -18.68 6.15 -26.98
CA VAL A 405 -18.60 7.53 -27.51
C VAL A 405 -17.90 7.57 -28.87
N LEU A 406 -16.89 6.72 -29.07
CA LEU A 406 -16.10 6.67 -30.30
C LEU A 406 -16.61 5.65 -31.32
N SER A 407 -17.78 5.05 -31.07
CA SER A 407 -18.43 4.07 -31.95
C SER A 407 -19.73 4.63 -32.51
N ASP A 408 -20.04 4.25 -33.75
CA ASP A 408 -21.34 4.48 -34.35
C ASP A 408 -22.42 3.71 -33.57
N PRO A 409 -23.46 4.38 -33.02
CA PRO A 409 -24.49 3.72 -32.23
C PRO A 409 -25.36 2.73 -33.01
N LEU A 410 -25.33 2.73 -34.36
CA LEU A 410 -26.02 1.72 -35.16
C LEU A 410 -25.18 0.50 -35.50
N SER A 411 -23.95 0.69 -35.98
CA SER A 411 -23.09 -0.43 -36.39
C SER A 411 -22.21 -0.96 -35.26
N GLY A 412 -22.00 -0.19 -34.20
CA GLY A 412 -20.98 -0.44 -33.17
C GLY A 412 -19.54 -0.28 -33.67
N ALA A 413 -19.33 0.05 -34.95
CA ALA A 413 -18.00 0.26 -35.52
C ALA A 413 -17.39 1.56 -34.99
N PHE A 414 -16.07 1.58 -34.83
CA PHE A 414 -15.35 2.81 -34.46
C PHE A 414 -15.50 3.86 -35.56
N LEU A 415 -15.60 5.13 -35.18
CA LEU A 415 -15.83 6.29 -36.07
C LEU A 415 -14.58 6.68 -36.88
N GLU A 416 -13.93 5.71 -37.51
CA GLU A 416 -12.73 5.88 -38.37
C GLU A 416 -13.06 6.59 -39.70
N ASP A 417 -14.33 6.69 -40.03
CA ASP A 417 -14.88 7.38 -41.20
C ASP A 417 -15.64 8.66 -40.83
N ALA A 418 -15.49 9.19 -39.61
CA ALA A 418 -16.25 10.36 -39.16
C ALA A 418 -16.18 11.57 -40.11
N MET A 419 -17.34 12.13 -40.47
CA MET A 419 -17.52 13.32 -41.29
C MET A 419 -18.35 14.35 -40.54
N PHE A 420 -17.95 15.62 -40.63
CA PHE A 420 -18.77 16.77 -40.29
C PHE A 420 -19.87 16.96 -41.34
N VAL A 421 -21.08 17.23 -40.87
CA VAL A 421 -22.19 17.72 -41.69
C VAL A 421 -22.28 19.25 -41.59
N SER A 422 -23.08 19.89 -42.45
CA SER A 422 -23.22 21.35 -42.56
C SER A 422 -23.52 22.06 -41.22
N CYS A 423 -24.21 21.39 -40.28
CA CYS A 423 -24.49 21.92 -38.94
C CYS A 423 -23.37 21.76 -37.92
N GLY A 424 -22.21 21.23 -38.31
CA GLY A 424 -21.03 21.06 -37.45
C GLY A 424 -21.01 19.78 -36.60
N HIS A 425 -22.06 18.95 -36.64
CA HIS A 425 -22.07 17.65 -35.98
C HIS A 425 -21.28 16.59 -36.77
N SER A 426 -20.70 15.61 -36.07
CA SER A 426 -19.93 14.54 -36.69
C SER A 426 -20.68 13.21 -36.63
N PHE A 427 -20.70 12.49 -37.76
CA PHE A 427 -21.25 11.14 -37.86
C PHE A 427 -20.28 10.22 -38.59
N GLY A 428 -20.29 8.93 -38.26
CA GLY A 428 -19.56 7.88 -38.98
C GLY A 428 -20.43 6.63 -39.10
N GLY A 429 -19.98 5.65 -39.86
CA GLY A 429 -20.67 4.37 -40.06
C GLY A 429 -22.09 4.49 -40.60
N LEU A 430 -22.99 3.68 -40.06
CA LEU A 430 -24.39 3.61 -40.51
C LEU A 430 -25.20 4.85 -40.11
N MET A 431 -24.82 5.54 -39.03
CA MET A 431 -25.43 6.83 -38.67
C MET A 431 -25.15 7.90 -39.72
N LEU A 432 -23.92 7.99 -40.24
CA LEU A 432 -23.60 8.93 -41.31
C LEU A 432 -24.45 8.66 -42.56
N ARG A 433 -24.58 7.39 -42.96
CA ARG A 433 -25.42 7.00 -44.10
C ARG A 433 -26.88 7.40 -43.89
N ARG A 434 -27.44 7.12 -42.71
CA ARG A 434 -28.82 7.51 -42.36
C ARG A 434 -29.01 9.03 -42.44
N VAL A 435 -28.04 9.80 -41.94
CA VAL A 435 -28.09 11.27 -41.92
C VAL A 435 -28.06 11.86 -43.34
N ILE A 436 -27.29 11.25 -44.25
CA ILE A 436 -27.27 11.62 -45.69
C ILE A 436 -28.60 11.25 -46.35
N ASP A 437 -29.08 10.01 -46.16
CA ASP A 437 -30.33 9.53 -46.78
C ASP A 437 -31.54 10.36 -46.34
N MET A 438 -31.58 10.79 -45.07
CA MET A 438 -32.64 11.62 -44.52
C MET A 438 -32.47 13.12 -44.81
N SER A 439 -31.31 13.55 -45.33
CA SER A 439 -30.95 14.97 -45.54
C SER A 439 -31.12 15.84 -44.27
N ARG A 440 -31.05 15.25 -43.08
CA ARG A 440 -31.32 15.92 -41.79
C ARG A 440 -30.43 15.38 -40.67
N CYS A 441 -29.93 16.28 -39.82
CA CYS A 441 -29.10 15.94 -38.67
C CYS A 441 -29.92 15.24 -37.58
N THR A 442 -29.49 14.07 -37.10
CA THR A 442 -30.21 13.35 -36.02
C THR A 442 -30.04 13.98 -34.63
N LEU A 443 -29.12 14.92 -34.46
CA LEU A 443 -28.84 15.59 -33.17
C LEU A 443 -29.56 16.94 -33.03
N CYS A 444 -29.51 17.78 -34.08
CA CYS A 444 -30.11 19.13 -34.05
C CYS A 444 -31.23 19.33 -35.08
N ASN A 445 -31.55 18.32 -35.89
CA ASN A 445 -32.59 18.33 -36.90
C ASN A 445 -32.44 19.38 -38.03
N ALA A 446 -31.26 19.99 -38.16
CA ALA A 446 -30.91 20.87 -39.27
C ALA A 446 -30.80 20.11 -40.61
N GLU A 447 -31.15 20.77 -41.71
CA GLU A 447 -31.00 20.22 -43.06
C GLU A 447 -29.53 20.10 -43.46
N ILE A 448 -29.19 19.00 -44.14
CA ILE A 448 -27.82 18.68 -44.51
C ILE A 448 -27.68 18.63 -46.02
N GLU A 449 -26.69 19.37 -46.51
CA GLU A 449 -26.28 19.33 -47.91
C GLU A 449 -25.22 18.24 -48.10
N ALA A 450 -25.57 17.16 -48.80
CA ALA A 450 -24.72 15.98 -48.96
C ALA A 450 -23.36 16.27 -49.65
N GLY A 451 -23.23 17.38 -50.37
CA GLY A 451 -21.99 17.81 -51.04
C GLY A 451 -20.96 18.49 -50.12
N SER A 452 -21.32 18.85 -48.88
CA SER A 452 -20.51 19.67 -47.97
C SER A 452 -19.93 18.87 -46.79
N LEU A 453 -19.67 17.57 -46.98
CA LEU A 453 -19.13 16.71 -45.93
C LEU A 453 -17.62 16.91 -45.78
N VAL A 454 -17.17 17.32 -44.59
CA VAL A 454 -15.75 17.54 -44.28
C VAL A 454 -15.24 16.43 -43.33
N PRO A 455 -14.11 15.77 -43.59
CA PRO A 455 -13.60 14.73 -42.69
C PRO A 455 -13.21 15.28 -41.32
N ASN A 456 -13.61 14.57 -40.24
CA ASN A 456 -13.18 14.88 -38.88
C ASN A 456 -11.92 14.09 -38.52
N TYR A 457 -10.75 14.61 -38.91
CA TYR A 457 -9.47 13.95 -38.66
C TYR A 457 -9.18 13.68 -37.18
N ALA A 458 -9.64 14.54 -36.28
CA ALA A 458 -9.42 14.38 -34.84
C ALA A 458 -10.21 13.18 -34.28
N LEU A 459 -11.50 13.08 -34.63
CA LEU A 459 -12.35 11.97 -34.17
C LEU A 459 -11.92 10.64 -34.78
N ARG A 460 -11.53 10.64 -36.06
CA ARG A 460 -10.96 9.46 -36.73
C ARG A 460 -9.66 9.00 -36.07
N ALA A 461 -8.74 9.93 -35.77
CA ALA A 461 -7.49 9.61 -35.09
C ALA A 461 -7.73 9.04 -33.68
N ALA A 462 -8.68 9.61 -32.93
CA ALA A 462 -9.07 9.10 -31.62
C ALA A 462 -9.68 7.69 -31.70
N ALA A 463 -10.60 7.46 -32.65
CA ALA A 463 -11.24 6.17 -32.88
C ALA A 463 -10.22 5.09 -33.27
N SER A 464 -9.33 5.39 -34.22
CA SER A 464 -8.26 4.46 -34.63
C SER A 464 -7.23 4.22 -33.53
N ALA A 465 -6.90 5.20 -32.69
CA ALA A 465 -5.99 5.00 -31.56
C ALA A 465 -6.57 4.01 -30.53
N VAL A 466 -7.85 4.14 -30.20
CA VAL A 466 -8.54 3.23 -29.27
C VAL A 466 -8.68 1.83 -29.88
N LYS A 467 -9.04 1.74 -31.16
CA LYS A 467 -9.10 0.46 -31.88
C LYS A 467 -7.73 -0.24 -31.91
N ASN A 468 -6.65 0.48 -32.24
CA ASN A 468 -5.30 -0.07 -32.27
C ASN A 468 -4.83 -0.55 -30.90
N GLU A 469 -5.19 0.15 -29.83
CA GLU A 469 -4.90 -0.28 -28.46
C GLU A 469 -5.67 -1.55 -28.10
N ASP A 470 -6.95 -1.65 -28.46
CA ASP A 470 -7.76 -2.85 -28.26
C ASP A 470 -7.23 -4.04 -29.07
N ASP A 471 -6.86 -3.82 -30.33
CA ASP A 471 -6.23 -4.83 -31.19
C ASP A 471 -4.87 -5.24 -30.62
N ARG A 472 -4.03 -4.30 -30.17
CA ARG A 472 -2.75 -4.61 -29.51
C ARG A 472 -2.96 -5.43 -28.24
N ARG A 473 -4.00 -5.18 -27.45
CA ARG A 473 -4.34 -6.00 -26.28
C ARG A 473 -4.76 -7.40 -26.71
N LEU A 474 -5.56 -7.54 -27.75
CA LEU A 474 -5.98 -8.85 -28.28
C LEU A 474 -4.78 -9.64 -28.85
N PHE A 475 -3.92 -9.00 -29.64
CA PHE A 475 -2.71 -9.59 -30.21
C PHE A 475 -1.63 -9.87 -29.15
N HIS A 476 -1.48 -9.02 -28.13
CA HIS A 476 -0.55 -9.25 -27.02
C HIS A 476 -0.99 -10.46 -26.20
N ASN A 477 -2.30 -10.58 -25.91
CA ASN A 477 -2.84 -11.76 -25.26
C ASN A 477 -2.70 -13.03 -26.12
N ALA A 478 -2.88 -12.94 -27.44
CA ALA A 478 -2.68 -14.06 -28.36
C ALA A 478 -1.20 -14.48 -28.49
N THR A 479 -0.27 -13.50 -28.57
CA THR A 479 1.17 -13.76 -28.63
C THR A 479 1.73 -14.26 -27.30
N LEU A 480 1.21 -13.83 -26.15
CA LEU A 480 1.54 -14.41 -24.85
C LEU A 480 1.06 -15.87 -24.75
N ARG A 481 -0.13 -16.18 -25.27
CA ARG A 481 -0.63 -17.56 -25.37
C ARG A 481 0.21 -18.41 -26.33
N LYS A 482 0.62 -17.86 -27.49
CA LYS A 482 1.48 -18.54 -28.47
C LYS A 482 2.90 -18.77 -27.92
N ARG A 483 3.51 -17.77 -27.26
CA ARG A 483 4.85 -17.88 -26.66
C ARG A 483 4.86 -18.87 -25.49
N ARG A 484 3.77 -18.96 -24.71
CA ARG A 484 3.60 -19.98 -23.66
C ARG A 484 3.46 -21.39 -24.26
N LYS A 485 2.87 -21.53 -25.44
CA LYS A 485 2.77 -22.78 -26.19
C LYS A 485 4.13 -23.19 -26.80
N GLU A 486 4.83 -22.27 -27.46
CA GLU A 486 6.13 -22.52 -28.10
C GLU A 486 7.27 -22.76 -27.10
N MET A 487 7.26 -22.08 -25.93
CA MET A 487 8.21 -22.33 -24.85
C MET A 487 8.06 -23.75 -24.27
N CYS A 488 6.84 -24.28 -24.26
CA CYS A 488 6.55 -25.66 -23.85
C CYS A 488 7.13 -26.67 -24.86
N ASP A 489 6.96 -26.39 -26.17
CA ASP A 489 7.44 -27.26 -27.26
C ASP A 489 8.99 -27.27 -27.41
N HIS A 490 9.65 -26.15 -27.11
CA HIS A 490 11.12 -26.06 -27.15
C HIS A 490 11.81 -26.80 -26.00
N THR A 491 11.19 -26.85 -24.80
CA THR A 491 11.72 -27.63 -23.67
C THR A 491 11.61 -29.14 -23.87
N ASP A 492 10.68 -29.61 -24.71
CA ASP A 492 10.55 -31.03 -25.07
C ASP A 492 11.53 -31.47 -26.17
N SER A 493 11.94 -30.54 -27.05
CA SER A 493 12.84 -30.85 -28.18
C SER A 493 14.31 -30.98 -27.79
N MET A 494 14.76 -30.36 -26.68
CA MET A 494 16.13 -30.47 -26.18
C MET A 494 16.41 -31.75 -25.36
N LYS A 495 15.38 -32.58 -25.09
CA LYS A 495 15.52 -33.84 -24.33
C LYS A 495 15.57 -35.12 -25.18
N LYS A 496 15.47 -35.03 -26.51
CA LYS A 496 15.45 -36.22 -27.39
C LYS A 496 16.49 -36.15 -28.50
N ARG A 497 17.63 -36.85 -28.31
CA ARG A 497 18.51 -37.45 -29.34
C ARG A 497 19.34 -38.60 -28.70
N PRO A 498 19.81 -39.62 -29.47
CA PRO A 498 19.22 -40.98 -29.38
C PRO A 498 20.24 -42.15 -29.22
N HIS A 499 19.73 -43.36 -28.90
CA HIS A 499 20.32 -44.68 -29.24
C HIS A 499 19.17 -45.72 -29.16
N GLY A 500 18.58 -46.21 -30.26
CA GLY A 500 18.92 -47.44 -31.03
C GLY A 500 18.33 -48.69 -30.34
N GLU A 501 17.54 -49.62 -30.90
CA GLU A 501 17.05 -49.95 -32.25
C GLU A 501 15.89 -50.98 -32.11
N ASN A 502 15.01 -51.03 -33.12
CA ASN A 502 14.11 -52.13 -33.55
C ASN A 502 12.76 -52.45 -32.85
N GLY A 503 11.68 -52.35 -33.65
CA GLY A 503 10.52 -53.25 -33.60
C GLY A 503 9.13 -52.57 -33.56
N ASP A 504 8.55 -52.29 -34.73
CA ASP A 504 7.19 -51.78 -34.97
C ASP A 504 6.05 -52.54 -34.26
N ILE A 505 5.05 -51.82 -33.73
CA ILE A 505 3.65 -51.79 -34.22
C ILE A 505 2.86 -50.68 -33.48
N VAL A 506 2.07 -49.97 -34.28
CA VAL A 506 1.26 -48.76 -34.06
C VAL A 506 0.19 -48.86 -32.94
N ALA A 507 0.10 -47.85 -32.08
CA ALA A 507 -1.12 -47.05 -31.81
C ALA A 507 -0.86 -45.95 -30.74
N ASP A 508 -0.99 -44.70 -31.21
CA ASP A 508 -1.31 -43.44 -30.53
C ASP A 508 -1.46 -43.43 -28.98
N ASP A 509 -0.49 -42.83 -28.28
CA ASP A 509 -0.67 -42.36 -26.89
C ASP A 509 0.08 -41.03 -26.66
N GLY A 510 -0.67 -39.92 -26.70
CA GLY A 510 -0.19 -38.57 -26.48
C GLY A 510 -0.72 -37.98 -25.17
N LEU A 511 -0.24 -38.45 -24.01
CA LEU A 511 -0.67 -37.92 -22.70
C LEU A 511 0.27 -36.86 -22.10
N HIS A 512 -0.18 -35.62 -22.20
CA HIS A 512 -0.29 -34.62 -21.14
C HIS A 512 0.56 -34.81 -19.85
N ARG A 513 1.60 -33.97 -19.68
CA ARG A 513 2.19 -33.73 -18.35
C ARG A 513 1.42 -32.63 -17.60
N GLY A 514 0.14 -32.88 -17.32
CA GLY A 514 -0.57 -32.29 -16.19
C GLY A 514 -0.17 -33.01 -14.90
N VAL A 515 -0.64 -32.53 -13.73
CA VAL A 515 -0.54 -33.30 -12.48
C VAL A 515 -1.14 -34.69 -12.74
N GLN A 516 -0.30 -35.71 -12.82
CA GLN A 516 -0.76 -37.06 -13.11
C GLN A 516 -1.57 -37.53 -11.90
N TYR A 517 -2.82 -37.85 -12.17
CA TYR A 517 -3.73 -38.40 -11.17
C TYR A 517 -3.66 -39.92 -11.25
N PRO A 518 -2.96 -40.59 -10.32
CA PRO A 518 -2.67 -42.02 -10.44
C PRO A 518 -3.88 -42.94 -10.16
N PHE A 519 -5.05 -42.37 -9.86
CA PHE A 519 -6.26 -43.12 -9.58
C PHE A 519 -7.48 -42.50 -10.26
N ALA A 520 -8.38 -43.34 -10.75
CA ALA A 520 -9.64 -42.96 -11.39
C ALA A 520 -10.80 -42.88 -10.37
N VAL A 521 -11.87 -42.18 -10.74
CA VAL A 521 -13.13 -42.21 -9.99
C VAL A 521 -13.72 -43.63 -10.07
N ASN A 522 -14.28 -44.11 -8.97
CA ASN A 522 -14.73 -45.48 -8.71
C ASN A 522 -13.63 -46.54 -8.56
N GLU A 523 -12.36 -46.13 -8.46
CA GLU A 523 -11.26 -47.06 -8.18
C GLU A 523 -11.16 -47.41 -6.68
N LYS A 524 -10.97 -48.70 -6.38
CA LYS A 524 -10.80 -49.21 -5.01
C LYS A 524 -9.33 -49.07 -4.57
N VAL A 525 -9.12 -48.38 -3.45
CA VAL A 525 -7.79 -48.06 -2.92
C VAL A 525 -7.70 -48.39 -1.43
N VAL A 526 -6.49 -48.63 -0.93
CA VAL A 526 -6.20 -48.75 0.50
C VAL A 526 -5.52 -47.48 0.99
N ILE A 527 -5.97 -46.96 2.12
CA ILE A 527 -5.38 -45.79 2.77
C ILE A 527 -4.13 -46.23 3.54
N LYS A 528 -2.94 -45.88 3.06
CA LYS A 528 -1.66 -46.15 3.74
C LYS A 528 -1.31 -45.14 4.83
N GLY A 529 -1.89 -43.94 4.74
CA GLY A 529 -1.61 -42.85 5.68
C GLY A 529 -0.29 -42.12 5.45
N ASN A 530 -0.16 -40.98 6.11
CA ASN A 530 1.03 -40.14 6.23
C ASN A 530 0.99 -39.44 7.61
N ARG A 531 1.97 -38.57 7.95
CA ARG A 531 2.01 -37.84 9.24
C ARG A 531 0.76 -36.97 9.54
N ARG A 532 -0.11 -36.73 8.56
CA ARG A 532 -1.33 -35.93 8.65
C ARG A 532 -2.62 -36.75 8.45
N THR A 533 -2.51 -38.06 8.26
CA THR A 533 -3.68 -38.93 8.05
C THR A 533 -4.10 -39.52 9.39
N PRO A 534 -5.35 -39.33 9.84
CA PRO A 534 -5.83 -39.93 11.08
C PRO A 534 -5.69 -41.45 11.05
N GLU A 535 -5.13 -42.03 12.12
CA GLU A 535 -4.88 -43.49 12.23
C GLU A 535 -6.15 -44.32 12.02
N LYS A 536 -7.31 -43.80 12.43
CA LYS A 536 -8.63 -44.43 12.23
C LYS A 536 -8.99 -44.73 10.77
N PHE A 537 -8.27 -44.17 9.80
CA PHE A 537 -8.47 -44.41 8.37
C PHE A 537 -7.37 -45.24 7.73
N VAL A 538 -6.23 -45.42 8.40
CA VAL A 538 -5.11 -46.19 7.85
C VAL A 538 -5.45 -47.68 7.83
N GLY A 539 -5.13 -48.36 6.73
CA GLY A 539 -5.44 -49.77 6.50
C GLY A 539 -6.85 -50.03 5.98
N LYS A 540 -7.74 -49.03 5.97
CA LYS A 540 -9.10 -49.20 5.44
C LYS A 540 -9.13 -49.13 3.92
N GLU A 541 -10.01 -49.94 3.34
CA GLU A 541 -10.35 -49.88 1.92
C GLU A 541 -11.35 -48.75 1.67
N ALA A 542 -11.20 -48.04 0.56
CA ALA A 542 -12.09 -46.96 0.18
C ALA A 542 -12.23 -46.88 -1.33
N ILE A 543 -13.33 -46.28 -1.80
CA ILE A 543 -13.59 -46.03 -3.22
C ILE A 543 -13.42 -44.54 -3.48
N ILE A 544 -12.74 -44.19 -4.55
CA ILE A 544 -12.61 -42.79 -4.97
C ILE A 544 -13.94 -42.32 -5.55
N THR A 545 -14.55 -41.32 -4.93
CA THR A 545 -15.83 -40.75 -5.39
C THR A 545 -15.65 -39.52 -6.24
N SER A 546 -14.58 -38.74 -6.02
CA SER A 546 -14.23 -37.61 -6.88
C SER A 546 -12.76 -37.25 -6.80
N GLN A 547 -12.24 -36.73 -7.92
CA GLN A 547 -10.90 -36.18 -8.04
C GLN A 547 -10.95 -34.68 -7.75
N CYS A 548 -10.11 -34.22 -6.82
CA CYS A 548 -9.99 -32.83 -6.41
C CYS A 548 -8.67 -32.22 -6.94
N LEU A 549 -8.55 -30.89 -6.94
CA LEU A 549 -7.35 -30.20 -7.43
C LEU A 549 -6.09 -30.63 -6.64
N ASN A 550 -4.92 -30.51 -7.28
CA ASN A 550 -3.60 -30.73 -6.68
C ASN A 550 -3.36 -32.15 -6.13
N GLY A 551 -3.95 -33.17 -6.77
CA GLY A 551 -3.72 -34.58 -6.41
C GLY A 551 -4.44 -35.04 -5.13
N TRP A 552 -5.52 -34.36 -4.76
CA TRP A 552 -6.41 -34.77 -3.67
C TRP A 552 -7.58 -35.61 -4.20
N TYR A 553 -8.08 -36.55 -3.40
CA TYR A 553 -9.25 -37.36 -3.72
C TYR A 553 -10.24 -37.33 -2.58
N LEU A 554 -11.54 -37.34 -2.92
CA LEU A 554 -12.60 -37.68 -1.98
C LEU A 554 -12.79 -39.20 -2.03
N LEU A 555 -12.73 -39.83 -0.87
CA LEU A 555 -12.85 -41.27 -0.71
C LEU A 555 -14.06 -41.59 0.15
N LYS A 556 -14.77 -42.66 -0.21
CA LYS A 556 -15.82 -43.27 0.62
C LYS A 556 -15.30 -44.59 1.17
N ILE A 557 -15.20 -44.69 2.49
CA ILE A 557 -14.64 -45.86 3.17
C ILE A 557 -15.60 -47.04 3.06
N ILE A 558 -15.09 -48.19 2.63
CA ILE A 558 -15.83 -49.45 2.55
C ILE A 558 -15.96 -50.00 3.98
N GLY A 559 -17.20 -50.25 4.41
CA GLY A 559 -17.52 -50.68 5.77
C GLY A 559 -18.19 -49.58 6.60
N SER A 560 -17.55 -48.42 6.80
CA SER A 560 -18.14 -47.32 7.59
C SER A 560 -19.00 -46.35 6.78
N GLY A 561 -18.82 -46.28 5.45
CA GLY A 561 -19.55 -45.36 4.58
C GLY A 561 -19.16 -43.88 4.73
N GLU A 562 -18.20 -43.56 5.61
CA GLU A 562 -17.70 -42.21 5.85
C GLU A 562 -16.94 -41.67 4.64
N ASN A 563 -17.07 -40.36 4.39
CA ASN A 563 -16.33 -39.68 3.33
C ASN A 563 -15.12 -38.95 3.91
N VAL A 564 -13.94 -39.11 3.31
CA VAL A 564 -12.69 -38.49 3.74
C VAL A 564 -11.91 -37.95 2.54
N ARG A 565 -11.27 -36.78 2.68
CA ARG A 565 -10.40 -36.21 1.65
C ARG A 565 -8.94 -36.51 1.98
N LEU A 566 -8.24 -37.19 1.08
CA LEU A 566 -6.82 -37.52 1.24
C LEU A 566 -6.03 -37.29 -0.06
N GLN A 567 -4.75 -36.97 0.10
CA GLN A 567 -3.84 -36.80 -1.04
C GLN A 567 -3.41 -38.15 -1.61
N TYR A 568 -3.13 -38.22 -2.92
CA TYR A 568 -2.74 -39.44 -3.63
C TYR A 568 -1.58 -40.21 -2.97
N ARG A 569 -0.66 -39.52 -2.28
CA ARG A 569 0.49 -40.11 -1.59
C ARG A 569 0.10 -40.95 -0.38
N SER A 570 -1.08 -40.74 0.19
CA SER A 570 -1.62 -41.53 1.29
C SER A 570 -2.39 -42.77 0.81
N LEU A 571 -2.48 -43.00 -0.50
CA LEU A 571 -3.31 -44.04 -1.12
C LEU A 571 -2.45 -45.06 -1.85
N ARG A 572 -2.92 -46.31 -1.91
CA ARG A 572 -2.31 -47.38 -2.69
C ARG A 572 -3.40 -48.12 -3.47
N LYS A 573 -3.10 -48.44 -4.74
CA LYS A 573 -3.98 -49.25 -5.60
C LYS A 573 -4.05 -50.68 -5.07
N ILE A 574 -5.25 -51.25 -5.02
CA ILE A 574 -5.42 -52.68 -4.78
C ILE A 574 -5.17 -53.35 -6.13
N LEU A 575 -4.06 -54.08 -6.24
CA LEU A 575 -3.80 -54.95 -7.39
C LEU A 575 -4.51 -56.27 -7.10
N ASN A 576 -5.51 -56.62 -7.91
CA ASN A 576 -6.08 -57.96 -7.89
C ASN A 576 -5.06 -58.90 -8.58
N SER A 577 -4.30 -59.66 -7.79
CA SER A 577 -3.76 -60.94 -8.25
C SER A 577 -4.68 -62.03 -7.73
N GLU A 578 -5.02 -62.93 -8.64
CA GLU A 578 -6.27 -63.65 -8.76
C GLU A 578 -6.55 -64.70 -7.67
N ALA A 579 -7.83 -65.09 -7.63
CA ALA A 579 -8.25 -66.39 -7.16
C ALA A 579 -7.39 -67.50 -7.82
N ILE A 580 -6.49 -68.08 -7.05
CA ILE A 580 -6.01 -69.45 -7.23
C ILE A 580 -6.14 -70.13 -5.85
N GLU A 581 -7.26 -70.88 -5.76
CA GLU A 581 -7.48 -72.14 -5.04
C GLU A 581 -6.89 -72.37 -3.65
N ASP A 582 -7.81 -72.46 -2.68
CA ASP A 582 -8.04 -73.62 -1.82
C ASP A 582 -7.00 -74.77 -1.89
N ARG A 583 -6.29 -75.01 -0.78
CA ARG A 583 -6.36 -76.32 -0.08
C ARG A 583 -5.59 -76.33 1.25
N CYS A 584 -6.28 -76.90 2.24
CA CYS A 584 -5.77 -77.59 3.44
C CYS A 584 -5.14 -76.80 4.60
N ALA A 585 -6.04 -76.35 5.49
CA ALA A 585 -6.22 -76.88 6.85
C ALA A 585 -5.00 -77.16 7.77
N SER A 586 -5.12 -76.56 8.99
CA SER A 586 -4.72 -77.07 10.34
C SER A 586 -3.23 -77.26 10.64
N GLN A 587 -2.63 -76.91 11.79
CA GLN A 587 -2.99 -76.42 13.14
C GLN A 587 -1.61 -76.22 13.89
N PRO A 588 -1.51 -76.02 15.22
CA PRO A 588 -1.94 -74.92 16.07
C PRO A 588 -0.75 -74.29 16.86
N ILE A 589 -1.04 -73.28 17.68
CA ILE A 589 -0.09 -72.77 18.69
C ILE A 589 -0.01 -73.77 19.85
N GLN A 590 1.18 -74.34 20.13
CA GLN A 590 1.68 -74.57 21.50
C GLN A 590 3.14 -75.06 21.53
N ASN A 591 3.84 -74.57 22.55
CA ASN A 591 5.22 -74.83 22.96
C ASN A 591 5.53 -76.30 23.24
N SER A 592 6.80 -76.69 23.09
CA SER A 592 7.62 -77.33 24.14
C SER A 592 9.09 -77.46 23.69
N SER A 593 9.98 -77.04 24.60
CA SER A 593 11.43 -77.29 24.71
C SER A 593 12.40 -76.57 23.77
#